data_AF-A0A2N1MB58-F1
#
_entry.id   AF-A0A2N1MB58-F1
#
_cell.length_a   1.000
_cell.length_b   1.000
_cell.length_c   1.000
_cell.angle_alpha   90.00
_cell.angle_beta   90.00
_cell.angle_gamma   90.00
#
_symmetry.space_group_name_H-M   'P 1'
#
loop_
_entity.id
_entity.type
_entity.pdbx_description
1 polymer ?
#
loop_
_entity_poly.entity_id
_entity_poly.type
_entity_poly.pdbx_seq_one_letter_code
_entity_poly.pdbx_strand_id
1 'polypeptide(L)'
;MIKMDDSLLFAKRNNQNYAFIAREVEDKKILAEIMDTENKILYLRKNSVRSDITVKIVSLPNLNDYSSSNVNFNLKDKLSSIREKLKQSNVKMNDTLSFANSSMAEISREDEEKIILKEIIDTKSNTLYLIKPDYQFLINKLKLEYGRTISLDRANKKAFKINDYDITEIADEHKYTKIDLKEGQFMEKDIFLFEDIDTNKRTSNSTCTVIEYSKVSLKFKTEPDPEFVKL
;
A
#
# COMPACT_ATOMS: atom_id res chain seq x y z
N MET A 1 32.33 11.55 3.02
CA MET A 1 32.21 10.39 2.11
C MET A 1 30.91 10.54 1.35
N ILE A 2 30.92 10.62 0.01
CA ILE A 2 29.68 10.74 -0.77
C ILE A 2 28.98 9.38 -0.75
N LYS A 3 27.72 9.34 -0.30
CA LYS A 3 26.89 8.14 -0.40
C LYS A 3 26.44 8.03 -1.86
N MET A 4 27.07 7.15 -2.63
CA MET A 4 26.58 6.81 -3.97
C MET A 4 25.31 5.98 -3.80
N ASP A 5 24.18 6.61 -4.04
CA ASP A 5 22.90 5.95 -4.23
C ASP A 5 22.31 6.40 -5.58
N ASP A 6 21.13 5.86 -5.87
CA ASP A 6 20.41 6.09 -7.11
C ASP A 6 20.00 7.55 -7.38
N SER A 7 20.20 8.46 -6.43
CA SER A 7 19.93 9.90 -6.59
C SER A 7 21.00 10.61 -7.44
N LEU A 8 22.15 9.96 -7.68
CA LEU A 8 23.25 10.49 -8.47
C LEU A 8 23.46 9.65 -9.74
N LEU A 9 23.65 10.33 -10.87
CA LEU A 9 24.03 9.72 -12.15
C LEU A 9 25.42 10.21 -12.56
N PHE A 10 26.16 9.35 -13.26
CA PHE A 10 27.39 9.79 -13.93
C PHE A 10 27.07 10.82 -15.02
N ALA A 11 27.93 11.82 -15.12
CA ALA A 11 27.83 12.84 -16.14
C ALA A 11 29.16 12.96 -16.89
N LYS A 12 29.08 13.14 -18.21
CA LYS A 12 30.24 13.44 -19.05
C LYS A 12 30.25 14.92 -19.38
N ARG A 13 31.39 15.57 -19.14
CA ARG A 13 31.60 16.98 -19.52
C ARG A 13 31.84 17.06 -21.03
N ASN A 14 30.97 17.80 -21.71
CA ASN A 14 31.10 18.17 -23.12
C ASN A 14 31.18 19.71 -23.18
N ASN A 15 32.40 20.24 -23.25
CA ASN A 15 32.68 21.68 -23.21
C ASN A 15 32.13 22.36 -21.93
N GLN A 16 31.11 23.20 -22.08
CA GLN A 16 30.41 23.89 -20.98
C GLN A 16 29.20 23.11 -20.43
N ASN A 17 28.80 22.01 -21.08
CA ASN A 17 27.63 21.22 -20.70
C ASN A 17 28.02 19.90 -20.05
N TYR A 18 27.13 19.39 -19.18
CA TYR A 18 27.26 18.08 -18.53
C TYR A 18 26.15 17.17 -19.04
N ALA A 19 26.51 16.23 -19.92
CA ALA A 19 25.58 15.25 -20.48
C ALA A 19 25.38 14.09 -19.50
N PHE A 20 24.12 13.70 -19.29
CA PHE A 20 23.78 12.57 -18.42
C PHE A 20 24.17 11.25 -19.07
N ILE A 21 24.64 10.32 -18.26
CA ILE A 21 24.78 8.92 -18.63
C ILE A 21 23.58 8.19 -18.04
N ALA A 22 22.81 7.51 -18.90
CA ALA A 22 21.70 6.69 -18.44
C ALA A 22 22.23 5.44 -17.73
N ARG A 23 21.57 5.01 -16.65
CA ARG A 23 21.98 3.80 -15.90
C ARG A 23 22.06 2.54 -16.75
N GLU A 24 21.21 2.45 -17.75
CA GLU A 24 21.07 1.31 -18.67
C GLU A 24 22.29 1.12 -19.59
N VAL A 25 23.19 2.09 -19.61
CA VAL A 25 24.43 2.03 -20.39
C VAL A 25 25.68 2.12 -19.51
N GLU A 26 25.55 2.24 -18.18
CA GLU A 26 26.70 2.36 -17.26
C GLU A 26 27.59 1.11 -17.30
N ASP A 27 26.99 -0.07 -17.42
CA ASP A 27 27.66 -1.37 -17.57
C ASP A 27 28.56 -1.46 -18.82
N LYS A 28 28.26 -0.65 -19.83
CA LYS A 28 28.99 -0.57 -21.10
C LYS A 28 30.00 0.57 -21.13
N LYS A 29 30.15 1.32 -20.04
CA LYS A 29 31.07 2.47 -19.97
C LYS A 29 32.33 2.15 -19.19
N ILE A 30 33.44 2.63 -19.73
CA ILE A 30 34.74 2.57 -19.07
C ILE A 30 34.95 3.90 -18.34
N LEU A 31 35.43 3.85 -17.09
CA LEU A 31 35.65 5.04 -16.25
C LEU A 31 36.51 6.12 -16.95
N ALA A 32 37.54 5.69 -17.68
CA ALA A 32 38.42 6.58 -18.44
C ALA A 32 37.71 7.34 -19.57
N GLU A 33 36.57 6.86 -20.07
CA GLU A 33 35.80 7.53 -21.13
C GLU A 33 34.89 8.65 -20.62
N ILE A 34 34.61 8.65 -19.33
CA ILE A 34 33.61 9.52 -18.68
C ILE A 34 34.24 10.52 -17.70
N MET A 35 35.44 10.20 -17.21
CA MET A 35 36.24 11.04 -16.32
C MET A 35 37.05 12.06 -17.13
N ASP A 36 37.25 13.26 -16.57
CA ASP A 36 38.30 14.17 -17.01
C ASP A 36 39.65 13.56 -16.60
N THR A 37 40.39 13.04 -17.58
CA THR A 37 41.65 12.33 -17.34
C THR A 37 42.79 13.26 -16.96
N GLU A 38 42.76 14.53 -17.38
CA GLU A 38 43.78 15.52 -17.05
C GLU A 38 43.71 15.89 -15.56
N ASN A 39 42.51 16.19 -15.08
CA ASN A 39 42.29 16.60 -13.70
C ASN A 39 41.88 15.46 -12.77
N LYS A 40 41.66 14.25 -13.32
CA LYS A 40 41.12 13.07 -12.62
C LYS A 40 39.80 13.35 -11.92
N ILE A 41 38.91 14.11 -12.59
CA ILE A 41 37.62 14.52 -12.05
C ILE A 41 36.49 13.71 -12.68
N LEU A 42 35.69 13.07 -11.83
CA LEU A 42 34.45 12.43 -12.24
C LEU A 42 33.27 13.34 -11.88
N TYR A 43 32.44 13.66 -12.88
CA TYR A 43 31.28 14.50 -12.67
C TYR A 43 30.06 13.64 -12.34
N LEU A 44 29.35 14.02 -11.28
CA LEU A 44 28.10 13.43 -10.85
C LEU A 44 27.01 14.50 -10.90
N ARG A 45 25.81 14.14 -11.34
CA ARG A 45 24.65 15.04 -11.38
C ARG A 45 23.45 14.42 -10.68
N LYS A 46 22.65 15.25 -10.01
CA LYS A 46 21.41 14.81 -9.37
C LYS A 46 20.45 14.29 -10.44
N ASN A 47 19.89 13.11 -10.22
CA ASN A 47 18.93 12.48 -11.11
C ASN A 47 17.58 13.23 -11.04
N SER A 48 17.29 14.10 -12.01
CA SER A 48 16.03 14.88 -12.04
C SER A 48 14.75 14.03 -12.14
N VAL A 49 14.87 12.73 -12.42
CA VAL A 49 13.74 11.79 -12.48
C VAL A 49 13.37 11.24 -11.10
N ARG A 50 14.31 11.30 -10.15
CA ARG A 50 14.13 10.84 -8.77
C ARG A 50 14.01 12.03 -7.82
N SER A 51 12.97 12.00 -7.01
CA SER A 51 12.70 13.05 -6.03
C SER A 51 12.77 12.49 -4.62
N ASP A 52 13.29 13.31 -3.71
CA ASP A 52 13.27 13.02 -2.27
C ASP A 52 11.86 13.30 -1.76
N ILE A 53 11.06 12.26 -1.61
CA ILE A 53 9.64 12.33 -1.27
C ILE A 53 9.49 12.10 0.23
N THR A 54 8.71 12.95 0.87
CA THR A 54 8.31 12.74 2.26
C THR A 54 7.07 11.84 2.26
N VAL A 55 7.15 10.66 2.86
CA VAL A 55 5.97 9.81 3.07
C VAL A 55 5.41 10.13 4.45
N LYS A 56 4.14 10.53 4.50
CA LYS A 56 3.40 10.76 5.74
C LYS A 56 2.31 9.71 5.91
N ILE A 57 2.34 9.00 7.03
CA ILE A 57 1.25 8.12 7.44
C ILE A 57 0.32 8.92 8.33
N VAL A 58 -0.94 9.07 7.93
CA VAL A 58 -1.98 9.77 8.69
C VAL A 58 -3.03 8.77 9.18
N SER A 59 -3.53 8.98 10.40
CA SER A 59 -4.62 8.17 10.97
C SER A 59 -5.92 8.98 10.96
N LEU A 60 -6.97 8.47 10.34
CA LEU A 60 -8.29 9.12 10.40
C LEU A 60 -8.97 8.86 11.75
N PRO A 61 -9.75 9.82 12.30
CA PRO A 61 -9.99 11.17 11.80
C PRO A 61 -8.89 12.19 12.19
N ASN A 62 -7.90 11.78 12.98
CA ASN A 62 -6.92 12.67 13.57
C ASN A 62 -5.69 12.91 12.67
N LEU A 63 -5.86 13.76 11.66
CA LEU A 63 -4.84 14.10 10.65
C LEU A 63 -3.55 14.72 11.21
N ASN A 64 -3.55 15.17 12.47
CA ASN A 64 -2.39 15.81 13.10
C ASN A 64 -1.41 14.81 13.72
N ASP A 65 -1.82 13.54 13.90
CA ASP A 65 -0.95 12.47 14.36
C ASP A 65 -0.38 11.72 13.15
N TYR A 66 0.85 12.07 12.78
CA TYR A 66 1.53 11.49 11.62
C TYR A 66 2.97 11.12 11.92
N SER A 67 3.38 9.98 11.37
CA SER A 67 4.79 9.62 11.24
C SER A 67 5.27 9.96 9.83
N SER A 68 6.43 10.60 9.73
CA SER A 68 7.04 10.95 8.44
C SER A 68 8.35 10.20 8.22
N SER A 69 8.60 9.76 6.99
CA SER A 69 9.88 9.20 6.56
C SER A 69 10.26 9.73 5.18
N ASN A 70 11.54 9.99 4.97
CA ASN A 70 12.06 10.41 3.68
C ASN A 70 12.49 9.20 2.87
N VAL A 71 11.99 9.12 1.63
CA VAL A 71 12.28 8.04 0.70
C VAL A 71 12.53 8.63 -0.68
N ASN A 72 13.45 8.01 -1.42
CA ASN A 72 13.80 8.48 -2.75
C ASN A 72 13.11 7.59 -3.79
N PHE A 73 12.16 8.16 -4.53
CA PHE A 73 11.42 7.44 -5.56
C PHE A 73 11.47 8.15 -6.90
N ASN A 74 11.25 7.37 -7.95
CA ASN A 74 11.05 7.88 -9.29
C ASN A 74 9.57 8.27 -9.45
N LEU A 75 9.32 9.51 -9.86
CA LEU A 75 7.97 10.05 -10.03
C LEU A 75 7.16 9.34 -11.12
N LYS A 76 7.84 8.66 -12.05
CA LYS A 76 7.22 7.88 -13.13
C LYS A 76 6.89 6.44 -12.74
N ASP A 77 7.30 5.99 -11.55
CA ASP A 77 6.98 4.64 -11.09
C ASP A 77 5.47 4.54 -10.76
N LYS A 78 4.90 3.37 -11.03
CA LYS A 78 3.54 3.01 -10.65
C LYS A 78 3.43 2.81 -9.14
N LEU A 79 2.26 3.06 -8.56
CA LEU A 79 2.06 2.90 -7.11
C LEU A 79 2.30 1.47 -6.64
N SER A 80 1.97 0.46 -7.44
CA SER A 80 2.28 -0.94 -7.12
C SER A 80 3.78 -1.20 -6.94
N SER A 81 4.63 -0.64 -7.83
CA SER A 81 6.08 -0.70 -7.68
C SER A 81 6.57 0.08 -6.45
N ILE A 82 5.93 1.22 -6.13
CA ILE A 82 6.26 2.03 -4.95
C ILE A 82 5.91 1.28 -3.66
N ARG A 83 4.78 0.59 -3.61
CA ARG A 83 4.36 -0.24 -2.47
C ARG A 83 5.42 -1.29 -2.13
N GLU A 84 5.91 -2.03 -3.11
CA GLU A 84 6.96 -3.03 -2.89
C GLU A 84 8.25 -2.42 -2.35
N LYS A 85 8.65 -1.24 -2.85
CA LYS A 85 9.81 -0.52 -2.30
C LYS A 85 9.57 -0.03 -0.87
N LEU A 86 8.34 0.41 -0.56
CA LEU A 86 7.98 0.87 0.77
C LEU A 86 7.94 -0.26 1.80
N LYS A 87 7.57 -1.50 1.40
CA LYS A 87 7.61 -2.69 2.26
C LYS A 87 9.03 -2.95 2.80
N GLN A 88 10.04 -2.72 1.96
CA GLN A 88 11.46 -2.88 2.30
C GLN A 88 12.07 -1.64 2.98
N SER A 89 11.32 -0.55 3.10
CA SER A 89 11.80 0.72 3.64
C SER A 89 11.47 0.89 5.13
N ASN A 90 11.99 1.96 5.74
CA ASN A 90 11.67 2.34 7.11
C ASN A 90 10.18 2.67 7.34
N VAL A 91 9.41 2.94 6.28
CA VAL A 91 7.96 3.18 6.36
C VAL A 91 7.21 1.91 6.79
N LYS A 92 7.79 0.72 6.54
CA LYS A 92 7.16 -0.58 6.81
C LYS A 92 5.73 -0.64 6.27
N MET A 93 5.60 -0.39 4.96
CA MET A 93 4.31 -0.47 4.28
C MET A 93 3.74 -1.88 4.43
N ASN A 94 2.45 -1.95 4.72
CA ASN A 94 1.69 -3.20 4.80
C ASN A 94 0.34 -3.01 4.09
N ASP A 95 -0.46 -4.05 4.04
CA ASP A 95 -1.73 -4.01 3.32
C ASP A 95 -2.83 -3.25 4.08
N THR A 96 -2.60 -2.91 5.35
CA THR A 96 -3.46 -2.00 6.11
C THR A 96 -3.27 -0.54 5.73
N LEU A 97 -2.23 -0.16 4.97
CA LEU A 97 -2.02 1.24 4.59
C LEU A 97 -2.50 1.47 3.16
N SER A 98 -3.32 2.47 2.92
CA SER A 98 -3.76 2.85 1.57
C SER A 98 -3.05 4.09 1.09
N PHE A 99 -2.75 4.18 -0.21
CA PHE A 99 -2.27 5.44 -0.78
C PHE A 99 -3.41 6.46 -0.79
N ALA A 100 -3.05 7.73 -0.66
CA ALA A 100 -3.98 8.82 -0.80
C ALA A 100 -3.40 9.94 -1.65
N ASN A 101 -4.28 10.63 -2.37
CA ASN A 101 -3.88 11.82 -3.12
C ASN A 101 -3.67 13.02 -2.19
N SER A 102 -3.23 14.14 -2.77
CA SER A 102 -3.01 15.40 -2.04
C SER A 102 -4.24 15.95 -1.31
N SER A 103 -5.45 15.55 -1.74
CA SER A 103 -6.72 15.87 -1.08
C SER A 103 -7.12 14.85 0.00
N MET A 104 -6.23 13.92 0.36
CA MET A 104 -6.50 12.81 1.29
C MET A 104 -7.62 11.87 0.87
N ALA A 105 -7.93 11.81 -0.43
CA ALA A 105 -8.83 10.79 -0.94
C ALA A 105 -8.05 9.47 -1.09
N GLU A 106 -8.61 8.41 -0.54
CA GLU A 106 -8.07 7.05 -0.64
C GLU A 106 -8.04 6.59 -2.10
N ILE A 107 -6.96 5.90 -2.46
CA ILE A 107 -6.76 5.27 -3.76
C ILE A 107 -6.96 3.77 -3.59
N SER A 108 -7.82 3.20 -4.45
CA SER A 108 -8.09 1.77 -4.46
C SER A 108 -6.83 0.97 -4.83
N ARG A 109 -6.72 -0.25 -4.31
CA ARG A 109 -5.61 -1.18 -4.63
C ARG A 109 -5.55 -1.50 -6.12
N GLU A 110 -6.70 -1.64 -6.76
CA GLU A 110 -6.85 -2.00 -8.18
C GLU A 110 -6.29 -0.91 -9.11
N ASP A 111 -6.33 0.34 -8.65
CA ASP A 111 -5.84 1.48 -9.42
C ASP A 111 -4.32 1.70 -9.24
N GLU A 112 -3.67 1.04 -8.27
CA GLU A 112 -2.22 1.17 -8.03
C GLU A 112 -1.36 0.74 -9.23
N GLU A 113 -1.85 -0.19 -10.06
CA GLU A 113 -1.16 -0.63 -11.28
C GLU A 113 -1.26 0.36 -12.45
N LYS A 114 -2.19 1.32 -12.37
CA LYS A 114 -2.48 2.29 -13.43
C LYS A 114 -1.92 3.66 -13.09
N ILE A 115 -2.01 4.06 -11.83
CA ILE A 115 -1.62 5.40 -11.36
C ILE A 115 -0.11 5.48 -11.17
N ILE A 116 0.48 6.58 -11.62
CA ILE A 116 1.89 6.91 -11.36
C ILE A 116 2.02 7.84 -10.16
N LEU A 117 3.16 7.75 -9.47
CA LEU A 117 3.41 8.53 -8.26
C LEU A 117 3.25 10.05 -8.47
N LYS A 118 3.68 10.56 -9.62
CA LYS A 118 3.58 11.99 -9.97
C LYS A 118 2.15 12.54 -9.89
N GLU A 119 1.14 11.72 -10.16
CA GLU A 119 -0.26 12.17 -10.22
C GLU A 119 -0.86 12.44 -8.83
N ILE A 120 -0.30 11.84 -7.79
CA ILE A 120 -0.92 11.84 -6.45
C ILE A 120 -0.14 12.65 -5.42
N ILE A 121 1.16 12.88 -5.67
CA ILE A 121 2.01 13.63 -4.76
C ILE A 121 1.55 15.08 -4.64
N ASP A 122 1.64 15.63 -3.43
CA ASP A 122 1.52 17.07 -3.24
C ASP A 122 2.79 17.74 -3.76
N THR A 123 2.69 18.42 -4.89
CA THR A 123 3.82 19.09 -5.55
C THR A 123 4.40 20.24 -4.74
N LYS A 124 3.64 20.84 -3.80
CA LYS A 124 4.13 21.94 -2.96
C LYS A 124 5.06 21.45 -1.86
N SER A 125 4.70 20.33 -1.25
CA SER A 125 5.44 19.75 -0.12
C SER A 125 6.28 18.53 -0.49
N ASN A 126 6.17 18.07 -1.75
CA ASN A 126 6.73 16.81 -2.25
C ASN A 126 6.39 15.63 -1.33
N THR A 127 5.12 15.58 -0.90
CA THR A 127 4.62 14.61 0.09
C THR A 127 3.74 13.55 -0.56
N LEU A 128 3.96 12.30 -0.20
CA LEU A 128 3.08 11.17 -0.46
C LEU A 128 2.32 10.81 0.83
N TYR A 129 1.01 10.70 0.74
CA TYR A 129 0.17 10.36 1.88
C TYR A 129 -0.21 8.88 1.89
N LEU A 130 -0.08 8.28 3.06
CA LEU A 130 -0.58 6.95 3.38
C LEU A 130 -1.64 7.10 4.47
N ILE A 131 -2.82 6.56 4.23
CA ILE A 131 -3.93 6.61 5.18
C ILE A 131 -4.04 5.26 5.86
N LYS A 132 -4.13 5.27 7.19
CA LYS A 132 -4.63 4.12 7.93
C LYS A 132 -6.15 4.09 7.85
N PRO A 133 -6.76 2.94 7.51
CA PRO A 133 -8.20 2.79 7.44
C PRO A 133 -8.78 3.13 8.81
N ASP A 134 -9.90 3.83 8.77
CA ASP A 134 -10.71 4.00 9.95
C ASP A 134 -11.36 2.65 10.27
N TYR A 135 -10.86 1.95 11.28
CA TYR A 135 -11.45 0.65 11.65
C TYR A 135 -12.89 0.81 12.17
N GLN A 136 -13.28 2.00 12.63
CA GLN A 136 -14.68 2.32 12.92
C GLN A 136 -15.52 2.26 11.64
N PHE A 137 -14.96 2.69 10.50
CA PHE A 137 -15.59 2.51 9.19
C PHE A 137 -15.75 1.03 8.85
N LEU A 138 -14.74 0.18 9.07
CA LEU A 138 -14.86 -1.26 8.83
C LEU A 138 -15.92 -1.92 9.73
N ILE A 139 -15.91 -1.62 11.03
CA ILE A 139 -16.90 -2.11 12.00
C ILE A 139 -18.32 -1.70 11.55
N ASN A 140 -18.49 -0.44 11.14
CA ASN A 140 -19.77 0.10 10.72
C ASN A 140 -20.25 -0.42 9.36
N LYS A 141 -19.33 -0.61 8.41
CA LYS A 141 -19.60 -1.08 7.05
C LYS A 141 -19.97 -2.56 7.07
N LEU A 142 -19.15 -3.39 7.72
CA LEU A 142 -19.36 -4.84 7.83
C LEU A 142 -20.35 -5.22 8.94
N LYS A 143 -20.80 -4.25 9.75
CA LYS A 143 -21.74 -4.45 10.87
C LYS A 143 -21.25 -5.51 11.85
N LEU A 144 -19.96 -5.47 12.20
CA LEU A 144 -19.29 -6.50 13.02
C LEU A 144 -19.90 -6.67 14.42
N GLU A 145 -20.56 -5.63 14.95
CA GLU A 145 -21.26 -5.64 16.24
C GLU A 145 -22.61 -6.39 16.23
N TYR A 146 -23.10 -6.78 15.05
CA TYR A 146 -24.39 -7.44 14.89
C TYR A 146 -24.21 -8.95 14.83
N GLY A 147 -25.02 -9.66 15.62
CA GLY A 147 -25.09 -11.12 15.51
C GLY A 147 -25.63 -11.56 14.16
N ARG A 148 -25.36 -12.80 13.78
CA ARG A 148 -26.00 -13.47 12.64
C ARG A 148 -26.84 -14.65 13.14
N THR A 149 -27.98 -14.88 12.50
CA THR A 149 -28.81 -16.05 12.76
C THR A 149 -28.14 -17.32 12.22
N ILE A 150 -28.73 -18.49 12.50
CA ILE A 150 -28.30 -19.77 11.90
C ILE A 150 -28.41 -19.71 10.36
N SER A 151 -29.37 -18.96 9.83
CA SER A 151 -29.52 -18.67 8.40
C SER A 151 -28.56 -17.59 7.87
N LEU A 152 -27.64 -17.12 8.72
CA LEU A 152 -26.66 -16.06 8.45
C LEU A 152 -27.25 -14.69 8.11
N ASP A 153 -28.55 -14.51 8.39
CA ASP A 153 -29.19 -13.22 8.28
C ASP A 153 -28.75 -12.33 9.45
N ARG A 154 -28.51 -11.07 9.15
CA ARG A 154 -28.08 -10.08 10.15
C ARG A 154 -29.19 -9.88 11.17
N ALA A 155 -28.85 -9.96 12.45
CA ALA A 155 -29.76 -9.63 13.54
C ALA A 155 -30.18 -8.15 13.48
N ASN A 156 -31.39 -7.86 13.93
CA ASN A 156 -31.91 -6.49 13.93
C ASN A 156 -31.31 -5.62 15.05
N LYS A 157 -30.64 -6.24 16.02
CA LYS A 157 -29.97 -5.60 17.15
C LYS A 157 -28.50 -5.99 17.19
N LYS A 158 -27.69 -5.14 17.81
CA LYS A 158 -26.28 -5.44 18.10
C LYS A 158 -26.23 -6.55 19.15
N ALA A 159 -25.29 -7.47 18.98
CA ALA A 159 -25.03 -8.52 19.97
C ALA A 159 -24.01 -8.06 21.01
N PHE A 160 -23.07 -7.23 20.60
CA PHE A 160 -22.03 -6.66 21.45
C PHE A 160 -21.58 -5.31 20.90
N LYS A 161 -20.90 -4.54 21.73
CA LYS A 161 -20.21 -3.32 21.36
C LYS A 161 -18.71 -3.58 21.31
N ILE A 162 -18.05 -3.16 20.25
CA ILE A 162 -16.59 -3.19 20.14
C ILE A 162 -16.08 -1.88 20.73
N ASN A 163 -15.45 -1.94 21.90
CA ASN A 163 -14.96 -0.74 22.59
C ASN A 163 -13.48 -0.48 22.31
N ASP A 164 -12.74 -1.51 21.95
CA ASP A 164 -11.31 -1.45 21.69
C ASP A 164 -10.90 -2.63 20.79
N TYR A 165 -9.79 -2.48 20.05
CA TYR A 165 -9.31 -3.50 19.15
C TYR A 165 -7.77 -3.50 19.08
N ASP A 166 -7.19 -4.69 19.20
CA ASP A 166 -5.77 -4.92 18.95
C ASP A 166 -5.61 -5.56 17.57
N ILE A 167 -4.71 -5.03 16.76
CA ILE A 167 -4.39 -5.57 15.44
C ILE A 167 -2.99 -6.15 15.49
N THR A 168 -2.87 -7.41 15.10
CA THR A 168 -1.58 -8.05 14.91
C THR A 168 -1.47 -8.52 13.47
N GLU A 169 -0.38 -8.13 12.82
CA GLU A 169 -0.03 -8.61 11.49
C GLU A 169 0.39 -10.07 11.60
N ILE A 170 -0.31 -10.94 10.90
CA ILE A 170 0.08 -12.33 10.69
C ILE A 170 0.85 -12.33 9.36
N ALA A 171 2.17 -12.38 9.46
CA ALA A 171 3.04 -12.55 8.31
C ALA A 171 2.86 -13.98 7.77
N ASP A 172 1.87 -14.16 6.89
CA ASP A 172 1.63 -15.41 6.18
C ASP A 172 1.97 -15.19 4.70
N GLU A 173 2.62 -16.17 4.07
CA GLU A 173 2.92 -16.13 2.63
C GLU A 173 1.61 -16.02 1.82
N HIS A 174 1.62 -15.27 0.71
CA HIS A 174 0.47 -15.13 -0.17
C HIS A 174 -0.04 -16.51 -0.60
N LYS A 175 -1.21 -16.91 -0.10
CA LYS A 175 -1.78 -18.21 -0.38
C LYS A 175 -2.98 -18.05 -1.29
N TYR A 176 -2.85 -18.57 -2.51
CA TYR A 176 -3.97 -18.69 -3.43
C TYR A 176 -4.82 -19.88 -3.00
N THR A 177 -6.00 -19.62 -2.45
CA THR A 177 -6.94 -20.68 -2.11
C THR A 177 -8.06 -20.70 -3.14
N LYS A 178 -8.13 -21.80 -3.90
CA LYS A 178 -9.28 -22.08 -4.75
C LYS A 178 -10.35 -22.71 -3.88
N ILE A 179 -11.46 -22.00 -3.70
CA ILE A 179 -12.58 -22.47 -2.89
C ILE A 179 -13.62 -23.07 -3.83
N ASP A 180 -13.95 -24.35 -3.63
CA ASP A 180 -15.11 -24.97 -4.25
C ASP A 180 -16.38 -24.58 -3.46
N LEU A 181 -17.21 -23.76 -4.08
CA LEU A 181 -18.45 -23.24 -3.52
C LEU A 181 -19.54 -24.31 -3.43
N LYS A 182 -19.35 -25.49 -4.02
CA LYS A 182 -20.27 -26.63 -3.88
C LYS A 182 -19.96 -27.53 -2.69
N GLU A 183 -18.69 -27.56 -2.27
CA GLU A 183 -18.21 -28.51 -1.27
C GLU A 183 -18.23 -27.91 0.15
N GLY A 184 -18.00 -26.59 0.26
CA GLY A 184 -18.32 -25.85 1.48
C GLY A 184 -19.77 -25.36 1.42
N GLN A 185 -20.50 -25.42 2.53
CA GLN A 185 -21.86 -24.87 2.67
C GLN A 185 -21.88 -23.32 2.61
N PHE A 186 -20.97 -22.70 1.86
CA PHE A 186 -20.85 -21.26 1.69
C PHE A 186 -21.96 -20.79 0.76
N MET A 187 -22.89 -20.00 1.31
CA MET A 187 -23.93 -19.38 0.51
C MET A 187 -23.37 -18.13 -0.16
N GLU A 188 -23.99 -17.68 -1.27
CA GLU A 188 -23.59 -16.47 -2.00
C GLU A 188 -23.44 -15.22 -1.09
N LYS A 189 -24.14 -15.19 0.06
CA LYS A 189 -24.05 -14.18 1.12
C LYS A 189 -22.73 -14.18 1.92
N ASP A 190 -22.02 -15.32 1.99
CA ASP A 190 -20.73 -15.45 2.65
C ASP A 190 -19.60 -14.81 1.84
N ILE A 191 -19.82 -14.68 0.53
CA ILE A 191 -18.89 -14.09 -0.45
C ILE A 191 -18.84 -12.56 -0.29
N PHE A 192 -19.92 -11.91 0.12
CA PHE A 192 -19.99 -10.44 0.29
C PHE A 192 -19.19 -9.90 1.49
N LEU A 193 -18.59 -10.76 2.32
CA LEU A 193 -17.59 -10.34 3.31
C LEU A 193 -16.19 -10.15 2.69
N PHE A 194 -16.00 -10.56 1.45
CA PHE A 194 -14.80 -10.38 0.65
C PHE A 194 -15.10 -9.42 -0.51
N GLU A 195 -15.07 -8.11 -0.24
CA GLU A 195 -15.32 -7.10 -1.29
C GLU A 195 -14.26 -7.13 -2.42
N ASP A 196 -13.11 -7.77 -2.21
CA ASP A 196 -12.00 -7.88 -3.17
C ASP A 196 -12.07 -9.10 -4.12
N ILE A 197 -13.21 -9.79 -4.19
CA ILE A 197 -13.37 -10.89 -5.15
C ILE A 197 -13.65 -10.32 -6.54
N ASP A 198 -12.66 -10.41 -7.43
CA ASP A 198 -12.77 -10.10 -8.85
C ASP A 198 -13.83 -10.98 -9.52
N THR A 199 -15.06 -10.48 -9.59
CA THR A 199 -16.23 -11.15 -10.16
C THR A 199 -16.07 -11.54 -11.62
N ASN A 200 -15.08 -10.96 -12.33
CA ASN A 200 -14.78 -11.26 -13.73
C ASN A 200 -13.94 -12.54 -13.94
N LYS A 201 -13.36 -13.12 -12.88
CA LYS A 201 -12.69 -14.43 -12.92
C LYS A 201 -13.60 -15.60 -12.51
N ARG A 202 -14.91 -15.49 -12.78
CA ARG A 202 -15.84 -16.64 -12.70
C ARG A 202 -15.53 -17.64 -13.82
N THR A 203 -14.61 -18.57 -13.56
CA THR A 203 -14.56 -19.82 -14.34
C THR A 203 -15.63 -20.77 -13.80
N SER A 204 -16.72 -20.88 -14.56
CA SER A 204 -17.78 -21.90 -14.48
C SER A 204 -18.38 -22.19 -13.08
N ASN A 205 -19.53 -21.56 -12.79
CA ASN A 205 -20.63 -21.93 -11.87
C ASN A 205 -20.37 -22.56 -10.48
N SER A 206 -19.14 -22.67 -9.98
CA SER A 206 -18.88 -23.37 -8.71
C SER A 206 -17.59 -23.02 -8.00
N THR A 207 -16.67 -22.27 -8.61
CA THR A 207 -15.36 -22.02 -7.99
C THR A 207 -15.04 -20.54 -7.98
N CYS A 208 -14.56 -20.06 -6.82
CA CYS A 208 -14.04 -18.72 -6.65
C CYS A 208 -12.55 -18.80 -6.29
N THR A 209 -11.76 -17.89 -6.84
CA THR A 209 -10.37 -17.72 -6.44
C THR A 209 -10.33 -16.55 -5.47
N VAL A 210 -10.04 -16.83 -4.19
CA VAL A 210 -9.81 -15.79 -3.20
C VAL A 210 -8.32 -15.51 -3.16
N ILE A 211 -7.97 -14.24 -3.32
CA ILE A 211 -6.59 -13.78 -3.17
C ILE A 211 -6.52 -13.10 -1.81
N GLU A 212 -5.96 -13.81 -0.83
CA GLU A 212 -5.78 -13.29 0.52
C GLU A 212 -4.46 -12.50 0.59
N TYR A 213 -4.54 -11.18 0.74
CA TYR A 213 -3.38 -10.31 0.92
C TYR A 213 -3.19 -10.01 2.41
N SER A 214 -2.18 -10.64 3.03
CA SER A 214 -1.80 -10.51 4.44
C SER A 214 -2.94 -10.82 5.44
N LYS A 215 -2.71 -11.74 6.36
CA LYS A 215 -3.68 -11.96 7.43
C LYS A 215 -3.43 -10.94 8.53
N VAL A 216 -4.44 -10.20 8.93
CA VAL A 216 -4.40 -9.45 10.18
C VAL A 216 -5.34 -10.12 11.17
N SER A 217 -4.85 -10.43 12.37
CA SER A 217 -5.74 -10.84 13.46
C SER A 217 -6.24 -9.57 14.13
N LEU A 218 -7.55 -9.35 14.04
CA LEU A 218 -8.23 -8.39 14.89
C LEU A 218 -8.71 -9.08 16.17
N LYS A 219 -8.21 -8.62 17.30
CA LYS A 219 -8.70 -9.01 18.62
C LYS A 219 -9.54 -7.87 19.16
N PHE A 220 -10.86 -8.05 19.15
CA PHE A 220 -11.79 -7.09 19.72
C PHE A 220 -11.90 -7.28 21.23
N LYS A 221 -11.94 -6.18 21.98
CA LYS A 221 -12.50 -6.17 23.33
C LYS A 221 -13.98 -5.81 23.20
N THR A 222 -14.82 -6.78 23.49
CA THR A 222 -16.26 -6.66 23.33
C THR A 222 -16.94 -6.55 24.69
N GLU A 223 -17.98 -5.73 24.76
CA GLU A 223 -18.94 -5.75 25.86
C GLU A 223 -20.29 -6.22 25.31
N PRO A 224 -20.89 -7.26 25.90
CA PRO A 224 -22.18 -7.77 25.42
C PRO A 224 -23.26 -6.71 25.59
N ASP A 225 -24.18 -6.65 24.64
CA ASP A 225 -25.36 -5.81 24.80
C ASP A 225 -26.25 -6.43 25.90
N PRO A 226 -26.57 -5.69 26.99
CA PRO A 226 -27.37 -6.21 28.10
C PRO A 226 -28.75 -6.73 27.68
N GLU A 227 -29.30 -6.25 26.55
CA GLU A 227 -30.55 -6.78 26.00
C GLU A 227 -30.38 -8.14 25.32
N PHE A 228 -29.19 -8.44 24.79
CA PHE A 228 -28.91 -9.68 24.07
C PHE A 228 -28.68 -10.88 25.01
N VAL A 229 -28.17 -10.62 26.22
CA VAL A 229 -27.88 -11.66 27.24
C VAL A 229 -29.13 -12.08 28.03
N LYS A 230 -30.24 -11.34 27.92
CA LYS A 230 -31.47 -11.56 28.71
C LYS A 230 -32.46 -12.57 28.09
N LEU A 231 -32.04 -13.40 27.13
CA LEU A 231 -32.87 -14.43 26.49
C LEU A 231 -32.67 -15.81 27.13
#